data_AF-A0A973UUF0-F1
#
_entry.id   AF-A0A973UUF0-F1
#
_cell.length_a   1.000
_cell.length_b   1.000
_cell.length_c   1.000
_cell.angle_alpha   90.00
_cell.angle_beta   90.00
_cell.angle_gamma   90.00
#
_symmetry.space_group_name_H-M   'P 1'
#
loop_
_entity.id
_entity.type
_entity.pdbx_description
1 polymer ?
#
loop_
_entity_poly.entity_id
_entity_poly.type
_entity_poly.pdbx_seq_one_letter_code
_entity_poly.pdbx_strand_id
1 'polypeptide(L)'
;MTTTELETLQPATATSAGTGRARGRPRRRLTAGDRFIYLLTLPVFAVIAFFVVVPMLHTAATSAQGQGLPANYGTFLSGSARTALMLSVGISLGSVVLCAVVGTALAVLLTRFDFPGRRILEVLAVLPMALPPLIGAVSFVLLFSETGIVPRAAHAILGICP
;
A
#
# COMPACT_ATOMS: atom_id res chain seq x y z
N MET A 1 8.19 -70.59 -1.69
CA MET A 1 8.61 -71.80 -0.93
C MET A 1 9.67 -72.46 -1.81
N THR A 2 10.97 -72.44 -1.54
CA THR A 2 11.70 -72.29 -0.27
C THR A 2 13.13 -71.93 -0.65
N THR A 3 13.71 -71.01 0.10
CA THR A 3 15.14 -70.89 0.43
C THR A 3 15.78 -72.29 0.47
N THR A 4 17.00 -72.50 0.00
CA THR A 4 18.26 -72.28 0.75
C THR A 4 19.31 -73.00 -0.07
N GLU A 5 20.49 -72.41 -0.30
CA GLU A 5 21.80 -73.07 -0.29
C GLU A 5 22.84 -71.99 -0.61
N LEU A 6 23.55 -71.59 0.45
CA LEU A 6 24.99 -71.36 0.48
C LEU A 6 25.49 -70.10 -0.26
N GLU A 7 25.82 -69.00 0.41
CA GLU A 7 26.88 -68.90 1.42
C GLU A 7 28.21 -69.53 0.99
N THR A 8 28.71 -69.14 -0.18
CA THR A 8 30.15 -69.18 -0.46
C THR A 8 30.51 -68.00 -1.36
N LEU A 9 31.02 -66.92 -0.76
CA LEU A 9 32.09 -66.03 -1.26
C LEU A 9 32.12 -64.74 -0.41
N GLN A 10 32.64 -64.86 0.81
CA GLN A 10 33.37 -63.79 1.51
C GLN A 10 34.86 -64.18 1.37
N PRO A 11 35.87 -63.29 1.20
CA PRO A 11 36.04 -62.03 1.92
C PRO A 11 36.70 -60.85 1.15
N ALA A 12 36.93 -59.78 1.91
CA ALA A 12 37.48 -58.47 1.60
C ALA A 12 38.76 -58.39 0.74
N THR A 13 38.81 -57.37 -0.12
CA THR A 13 40.03 -56.56 -0.36
C THR A 13 39.65 -55.10 -0.57
N ALA A 14 40.05 -54.26 0.40
CA ALA A 14 40.13 -52.82 0.24
C ALA A 14 41.26 -52.46 -0.75
N THR A 15 41.00 -51.51 -1.64
CA THR A 15 41.98 -50.64 -2.32
C THR A 15 41.17 -49.48 -2.90
N SER A 16 40.97 -48.38 -2.18
CA SER A 16 41.86 -47.21 -2.11
C SER A 16 42.39 -46.74 -3.48
N ALA A 17 41.63 -45.88 -4.14
CA ALA A 17 42.20 -44.89 -5.05
C ALA A 17 41.28 -43.68 -5.09
N GLY A 18 41.75 -42.58 -4.51
CA GLY A 18 40.98 -41.36 -4.35
C GLY A 18 40.75 -40.64 -5.67
N THR A 19 39.56 -40.07 -5.77
CA THR A 19 39.30 -38.86 -6.56
C THR A 19 38.55 -37.96 -5.61
N GLY A 20 39.25 -37.10 -4.87
CA GLY A 20 39.59 -35.83 -5.47
C GLY A 20 38.39 -34.87 -5.38
N ARG A 21 38.06 -34.49 -4.15
CA ARG A 21 37.86 -33.07 -3.77
C ARG A 21 37.27 -32.16 -4.87
N ALA A 22 35.95 -32.04 -4.91
CA ALA A 22 35.28 -30.86 -5.46
C ALA A 22 34.24 -30.32 -4.47
N ARG A 23 34.72 -30.02 -3.26
CA ARG A 23 34.01 -29.16 -2.30
C ARG A 23 34.32 -27.71 -2.72
N GLY A 24 33.44 -27.11 -3.54
CA GLY A 24 33.53 -25.70 -3.96
C GLY A 24 32.53 -25.41 -5.08
N ARG A 25 31.63 -24.43 -4.99
CA ARG A 25 31.86 -23.04 -4.56
C ARG A 25 30.59 -22.45 -3.92
N PRO A 26 30.67 -21.78 -2.76
CA PRO A 26 29.71 -20.74 -2.45
C PRO A 26 30.03 -19.56 -3.39
N ARG A 27 29.33 -19.46 -4.53
CA ARG A 27 29.45 -18.31 -5.44
C ARG A 27 28.48 -17.20 -5.02
N ARG A 28 28.53 -16.80 -3.74
CA ARG A 28 28.00 -15.51 -3.28
C ARG A 28 29.15 -14.51 -3.30
N ARG A 29 29.50 -14.04 -4.49
CA ARG A 29 30.27 -12.79 -4.66
C ARG A 29 29.28 -11.74 -5.16
N LEU A 30 28.42 -11.29 -4.25
CA LEU A 30 27.53 -10.13 -4.41
C LEU A 30 27.85 -9.08 -3.35
N THR A 31 29.09 -9.04 -2.87
CA THR A 31 29.47 -8.18 -1.73
C THR A 31 30.90 -7.70 -1.91
N ALA A 32 31.07 -6.80 -2.87
CA ALA A 32 32.20 -5.89 -3.01
C ALA A 32 31.74 -4.76 -3.96
N GLY A 33 31.15 -3.67 -3.50
CA GLY A 33 30.81 -3.28 -2.13
C GLY A 33 29.63 -2.32 -2.17
N ASP A 34 29.00 -2.12 -1.02
CA ASP A 34 27.80 -1.28 -0.89
C ASP A 34 27.95 0.07 -1.59
N ARG A 35 29.17 0.63 -1.60
CA ARG A 35 29.54 1.85 -2.32
C ARG A 35 29.27 1.81 -3.83
N PHE A 36 29.48 0.69 -4.52
CA PHE A 36 29.19 0.56 -5.96
C PHE A 36 27.69 0.52 -6.24
N ILE A 37 26.92 -0.16 -5.39
CA ILE A 37 25.46 -0.21 -5.46
C ILE A 37 24.88 1.18 -5.17
N TYR A 38 25.38 1.88 -4.16
CA TYR A 38 25.02 3.27 -3.89
C TYR A 38 25.45 4.19 -5.04
N LEU A 39 26.65 4.04 -5.61
CA LEU A 39 27.10 4.85 -6.75
C LEU A 39 26.23 4.66 -7.99
N LEU A 40 25.67 3.46 -8.20
CA LEU A 40 24.74 3.16 -9.30
C LEU A 40 23.31 3.62 -9.01
N THR A 41 22.87 3.57 -7.74
CA THR A 41 21.51 3.95 -7.31
C THR A 41 21.36 5.46 -7.08
N LEU A 42 22.44 6.13 -6.66
CA LEU A 42 22.48 7.57 -6.37
C LEU A 42 22.08 8.46 -7.54
N PRO A 43 22.55 8.27 -8.79
CA PRO A 43 22.09 9.10 -9.90
C PRO A 43 20.61 8.90 -10.20
N VAL A 44 20.08 7.68 -10.05
CA VAL A 44 18.64 7.39 -10.22
C VAL A 44 17.82 8.14 -9.17
N PHE A 45 18.24 8.07 -7.91
CA PHE A 45 17.57 8.80 -6.83
C PHE A 45 17.70 10.32 -7.00
N ALA A 46 18.85 10.80 -7.47
CA ALA A 46 19.10 12.22 -7.73
C ALA A 46 18.23 12.76 -8.87
N VAL A 47 18.03 11.99 -9.95
CA VAL A 47 17.13 12.39 -11.04
C VAL A 47 15.67 12.46 -10.56
N ILE A 48 15.22 11.49 -9.77
CA ILE A 48 13.86 11.49 -9.17
C ILE A 48 13.70 12.70 -8.23
N ALA A 49 14.66 12.90 -7.32
CA ALA A 49 14.65 14.01 -6.39
C ALA A 49 14.69 15.35 -7.14
N PHE A 50 15.50 15.49 -8.17
CA PHE A 50 15.56 16.68 -9.02
C PHE A 50 14.20 16.96 -9.66
N PHE A 51 13.55 15.95 -10.24
CA PHE A 51 12.25 16.11 -10.89
C PHE A 51 11.12 16.49 -9.92
N VAL A 52 11.21 16.12 -8.65
CA VAL A 52 10.25 16.51 -7.60
C VAL A 52 10.57 17.89 -7.01
N VAL A 53 11.84 18.14 -6.72
CA VAL A 53 12.28 19.34 -6.00
C VAL A 53 12.28 20.56 -6.92
N VAL A 54 12.62 20.43 -8.20
CA VAL A 54 12.60 21.56 -9.15
C VAL A 54 11.22 22.20 -9.31
N PRO A 55 10.12 21.48 -9.59
CA PRO A 55 8.80 22.12 -9.69
C PRO A 55 8.33 22.67 -8.34
N MET A 56 8.72 22.04 -7.22
CA MET A 56 8.42 22.55 -5.88
C MET A 56 9.15 23.88 -5.60
N LEU A 57 10.44 23.97 -5.93
CA LEU A 57 11.23 25.20 -5.85
C LEU A 57 10.73 26.26 -6.82
N HIS A 58 10.37 25.88 -8.05
CA HIS A 58 9.81 26.80 -9.03
C HIS A 58 8.48 27.39 -8.55
N THR A 59 7.58 26.54 -8.04
CA THR A 59 6.30 26.97 -7.47
C THR A 59 6.52 27.89 -6.26
N ALA A 60 7.46 27.54 -5.37
CA ALA A 60 7.81 28.37 -4.22
C ALA A 60 8.41 29.73 -4.63
N ALA A 61 9.28 29.75 -5.64
CA ALA A 61 9.88 30.98 -6.16
C ALA A 61 8.83 31.87 -6.85
N THR A 62 7.92 31.29 -7.65
CA THR A 62 6.81 32.03 -8.26
C THR A 62 5.81 32.55 -7.24
N SER A 63 5.61 31.85 -6.11
CA SER A 63 4.77 32.32 -5.00
C SER A 63 5.35 33.55 -4.29
N ALA A 64 6.65 33.79 -4.43
CA ALA A 64 7.36 34.93 -3.83
C ALA A 64 7.45 36.15 -4.75
N GLN A 65 7.23 35.98 -6.06
CA GLN A 65 7.27 37.06 -7.05
C GLN A 65 5.93 37.82 -7.06
N GLY A 66 5.95 39.05 -6.55
CA GLY A 66 4.77 39.91 -6.39
C GLY A 66 5.01 41.01 -5.35
N GLN A 67 4.01 41.34 -4.53
CA GLN A 67 4.06 42.42 -3.54
C GLN A 67 4.84 42.06 -2.24
N GLY A 68 5.64 40.98 -2.27
CA GLY A 68 6.35 40.40 -1.12
C GLY A 68 5.57 39.27 -0.43
N LEU A 69 6.31 38.31 0.16
CA LEU A 69 5.75 37.16 0.90
C LEU A 69 4.62 37.55 1.89
N PRO A 70 4.80 38.52 2.82
CA PRO A 70 3.79 38.75 3.85
C PRO A 70 2.47 39.32 3.31
N ALA A 71 2.53 40.16 2.27
CA ALA A 71 1.34 40.76 1.65
C ALA A 71 0.54 39.75 0.82
N ASN A 72 1.25 38.90 0.05
CA ASN A 72 0.63 37.83 -0.74
C ASN A 72 -0.07 36.82 0.18
N TYR A 73 0.63 36.27 1.18
CA TYR A 73 0.05 35.28 2.09
C TYR A 73 -1.07 35.86 2.97
N GLY A 74 -0.98 37.13 3.40
CA GLY A 74 -2.05 37.79 4.16
C GLY A 74 -3.37 37.90 3.39
N THR A 75 -3.31 38.22 2.10
CA THR A 75 -4.51 38.29 1.23
C THR A 75 -5.02 36.89 0.85
N PHE A 76 -4.12 35.92 0.63
CA PHE A 76 -4.53 34.53 0.37
C PHE A 76 -5.23 33.88 1.59
N LEU A 77 -4.73 34.11 2.81
CA LEU A 77 -5.30 33.53 4.03
C LEU A 77 -6.51 34.27 4.61
N SER A 78 -6.87 35.46 4.10
CA SER A 78 -8.03 36.22 4.58
C SER A 78 -9.32 35.97 3.78
N GLY A 79 -9.22 35.37 2.58
CA GLY A 79 -10.37 35.09 1.71
C GLY A 79 -10.85 33.63 1.71
N SER A 80 -11.42 33.20 0.58
CA SER A 80 -12.00 31.85 0.36
C SER A 80 -11.05 30.69 0.67
N ALA A 81 -9.73 30.90 0.62
CA ALA A 81 -8.76 29.87 0.92
C ALA A 81 -8.81 29.44 2.41
N ARG A 82 -9.11 30.34 3.35
CA ARG A 82 -9.23 29.98 4.77
C ARG A 82 -10.44 29.09 5.02
N THR A 83 -11.57 29.43 4.39
CA THR A 83 -12.79 28.62 4.47
C THR A 83 -12.56 27.24 3.86
N ALA A 84 -11.93 27.17 2.68
CA ALA A 84 -11.59 25.90 2.05
C ALA A 84 -10.60 25.07 2.89
N LEU A 85 -9.60 25.71 3.52
CA LEU A 85 -8.65 25.05 4.41
C LEU A 85 -9.35 24.48 5.65
N MET A 86 -10.20 25.27 6.31
CA MET A 86 -10.93 24.82 7.50
C MET A 86 -11.91 23.69 7.17
N LEU A 87 -12.58 23.76 6.02
CA LEU A 87 -13.46 22.70 5.55
C LEU A 87 -12.68 21.41 5.24
N SER A 88 -11.54 21.52 4.55
CA SER A 88 -10.68 20.37 4.22
C SER A 88 -10.12 19.71 5.48
N VAL A 89 -9.64 20.51 6.44
CA VAL A 89 -9.18 20.02 7.74
C VAL A 89 -10.32 19.34 8.48
N GLY A 90 -11.51 19.96 8.56
CA GLY A 90 -12.68 19.38 9.21
C GLY A 90 -13.10 18.04 8.60
N ILE A 91 -13.20 17.97 7.28
CA ILE A 91 -13.55 16.73 6.55
C ILE A 91 -12.48 15.66 6.77
N SER A 92 -11.20 16.02 6.65
CA SER A 92 -10.10 15.06 6.84
C SER A 92 -10.05 14.51 8.25
N LEU A 93 -10.26 15.34 9.27
CA LEU A 93 -10.24 14.91 10.66
C LEU A 93 -11.43 13.99 10.96
N GLY A 94 -12.64 14.36 10.49
CA GLY A 94 -13.82 13.51 10.59
C GLY A 94 -13.63 12.17 9.89
N SER A 95 -13.05 12.17 8.69
CA SER A 95 -12.73 10.95 7.94
C SER A 95 -11.72 10.08 8.67
N VAL A 96 -10.64 10.65 9.21
CA VAL A 96 -9.61 9.89 9.96
C VAL A 96 -10.21 9.23 11.20
N VAL A 97 -11.01 9.96 11.98
CA VAL A 97 -11.66 9.40 13.17
C VAL A 97 -12.62 8.27 12.78
N LEU A 98 -13.46 8.48 11.77
CA LEU A 98 -14.41 7.46 11.33
C LEU A 98 -13.71 6.22 10.76
N CYS A 99 -12.68 6.41 9.93
CA CYS A 99 -11.85 5.33 9.40
C CYS A 99 -11.11 4.58 10.52
N ALA A 100 -10.59 5.29 11.52
CA ALA A 100 -9.93 4.65 12.65
C ALA A 100 -10.90 3.80 13.46
N VAL A 101 -12.10 4.30 13.76
CA VAL A 101 -13.12 3.55 14.51
C VAL A 101 -13.57 2.31 13.73
N VAL A 102 -14.01 2.49 12.48
CA VAL A 102 -14.54 1.40 11.64
C VAL A 102 -13.45 0.40 11.28
N GLY A 103 -12.28 0.87 10.86
CA GLY A 103 -11.15 0.03 10.46
C GLY A 103 -10.57 -0.74 11.64
N THR A 104 -10.43 -0.12 12.82
CA THR A 104 -9.95 -0.82 14.02
C THR A 104 -10.98 -1.85 14.49
N ALA A 105 -12.27 -1.52 14.49
CA ALA A 105 -13.32 -2.47 14.83
C ALA A 105 -13.31 -3.67 13.88
N LEU A 106 -13.19 -3.45 12.57
CA LEU A 106 -13.09 -4.51 11.57
C LEU A 106 -11.81 -5.34 11.74
N ALA A 107 -10.67 -4.71 12.00
CA ALA A 107 -9.40 -5.39 12.26
C ALA A 107 -9.47 -6.28 13.51
N VAL A 108 -10.06 -5.78 14.61
CA VAL A 108 -10.30 -6.56 15.82
C VAL A 108 -11.25 -7.71 15.53
N LEU A 109 -12.32 -7.49 14.77
CA LEU A 109 -13.29 -8.53 14.43
C LEU A 109 -12.65 -9.67 13.63
N LEU A 110 -11.85 -9.34 12.62
CA LEU A 110 -11.18 -10.32 11.76
C LEU A 110 -10.04 -11.08 12.44
N THR A 111 -9.40 -10.46 13.45
CA THR A 111 -8.25 -11.06 14.16
C THR A 111 -8.64 -11.82 15.42
N ARG A 112 -9.70 -11.40 16.13
CA ARG A 112 -10.11 -11.99 17.41
C ARG A 112 -11.26 -13.00 17.30
N PHE A 113 -12.06 -12.98 16.24
CA PHE A 113 -13.23 -13.85 16.11
C PHE A 113 -13.12 -14.75 14.88
N ASP A 114 -13.29 -16.06 15.08
CA ASP A 114 -13.39 -17.04 14.00
C ASP A 114 -14.86 -17.30 13.67
N PHE A 115 -15.37 -16.62 12.64
CA PHE A 115 -16.74 -16.76 12.15
C PHE A 115 -16.76 -17.30 10.70
N PRO A 116 -17.79 -18.08 10.32
CA PRO A 116 -17.83 -18.79 9.02
C PRO A 116 -17.83 -17.86 7.78
N GLY A 117 -18.08 -16.55 7.95
CA GLY A 117 -18.06 -15.55 6.88
C GLY A 117 -16.77 -14.73 6.74
N ARG A 118 -15.72 -15.05 7.50
CA ARG A 118 -14.49 -14.23 7.59
C ARG A 118 -13.84 -13.94 6.24
N ARG A 119 -13.76 -14.96 5.38
CA ARG A 119 -13.14 -14.84 4.06
C ARG A 119 -13.88 -13.86 3.15
N ILE A 120 -15.20 -13.74 3.28
CA ILE A 120 -16.01 -12.79 2.50
C ILE A 120 -15.69 -11.35 2.93
N LEU A 121 -15.61 -11.10 4.24
CA LEU A 121 -15.27 -9.79 4.80
C LEU A 121 -13.84 -9.37 4.44
N GLU A 122 -12.87 -10.29 4.48
CA GLU A 122 -11.50 -10.02 4.02
C GLU A 122 -11.46 -9.62 2.54
N VAL A 123 -12.17 -10.35 1.67
CA VAL A 123 -12.25 -10.04 0.25
C VAL A 123 -12.93 -8.69 0.03
N LEU A 124 -14.05 -8.42 0.72
CA LEU A 124 -14.79 -7.17 0.59
C LEU A 124 -13.97 -5.95 1.07
N ALA A 125 -13.11 -6.12 2.09
CA ALA A 125 -12.22 -5.08 2.58
C ALA A 125 -11.10 -4.72 1.59
N VAL A 126 -10.60 -5.71 0.83
CA VAL A 126 -9.55 -5.51 -0.19
C VAL A 126 -10.14 -5.09 -1.54
N LEU A 127 -11.38 -5.47 -1.83
CA LEU A 127 -12.10 -5.14 -3.06
C LEU A 127 -12.02 -3.65 -3.45
N PRO A 128 -12.30 -2.66 -2.57
CA PRO A 128 -12.25 -1.25 -2.95
C PRO A 128 -10.85 -0.77 -3.36
N MET A 129 -9.78 -1.42 -2.89
CA MET A 129 -8.41 -1.13 -3.34
C MET A 129 -8.14 -1.67 -4.74
N ALA A 130 -8.79 -2.77 -5.13
CA ALA A 130 -8.70 -3.31 -6.49
C ALA A 130 -9.55 -2.52 -7.49
N LEU A 131 -10.62 -1.88 -7.02
CA LEU A 131 -11.46 -1.00 -7.84
C LEU A 131 -10.74 0.34 -8.11
N PRO A 132 -10.75 0.83 -9.35
CA PRO A 132 -10.36 2.20 -9.64
C PRO A 132 -11.13 3.21 -8.75
N PRO A 133 -10.47 4.24 -8.18
CA PRO A 133 -11.12 5.23 -7.31
C PRO A 133 -12.34 5.91 -7.94
N LEU A 134 -12.32 6.03 -9.27
CA LEU A 134 -13.41 6.61 -10.06
C LEU A 134 -14.75 5.87 -9.87
N ILE A 135 -14.71 4.54 -9.73
CA ILE A 135 -15.93 3.74 -9.55
C ILE A 135 -16.58 4.10 -8.23
N GLY A 136 -15.79 4.23 -7.16
CA GLY A 136 -16.30 4.66 -5.86
C GLY A 136 -17.00 6.01 -5.91
N ALA A 137 -16.38 6.99 -6.60
CA ALA A 137 -16.98 8.32 -6.77
C ALA A 137 -18.33 8.27 -7.51
N VAL A 138 -18.40 7.57 -8.64
CA VAL A 138 -19.64 7.44 -9.42
C VAL A 138 -20.73 6.70 -8.63
N SER A 139 -20.36 5.64 -7.90
CA SER A 139 -21.31 4.93 -7.03
C SER A 139 -21.88 5.84 -5.95
N PHE A 140 -21.07 6.68 -5.30
CA PHE A 140 -21.57 7.65 -4.32
C PHE A 140 -22.52 8.67 -4.94
N VAL A 141 -22.19 9.20 -6.12
CA VAL A 141 -23.07 10.15 -6.83
C VAL A 141 -24.41 9.51 -7.18
N LEU A 142 -24.42 8.28 -7.71
CA LEU A 142 -25.66 7.56 -8.03
C LEU A 142 -26.46 7.20 -6.78
N LEU A 143 -25.78 6.86 -5.69
CA LEU A 143 -26.41 6.49 -4.42
C LEU A 143 -27.13 7.67 -3.76
N PHE A 144 -26.52 8.85 -3.81
CA PHE A 144 -27.04 10.11 -3.26
C PHE A 144 -27.78 10.99 -4.27
N SER A 145 -27.88 10.54 -5.53
CA SER A 145 -28.70 11.20 -6.55
C SER A 145 -30.17 11.25 -6.13
N GLU A 146 -30.95 12.21 -6.65
CA GLU A 146 -32.37 12.38 -6.32
C GLU A 146 -33.20 11.10 -6.53
N THR A 147 -32.85 10.30 -7.54
CA THR A 147 -33.49 9.01 -7.82
C THR A 147 -32.79 7.80 -7.16
N GLY A 148 -31.73 8.06 -6.39
CA GLY A 148 -30.89 7.07 -5.73
C GLY A 148 -31.56 6.35 -4.57
N ILE A 149 -30.90 5.29 -4.10
CA ILE A 149 -31.43 4.42 -3.04
C ILE A 149 -31.49 5.18 -1.70
N VAL A 150 -30.53 6.06 -1.41
CA VAL A 150 -30.47 6.77 -0.12
C VAL A 150 -31.62 7.75 0.05
N PRO A 151 -31.90 8.68 -0.89
CA PRO A 151 -33.06 9.56 -0.75
C PRO A 151 -34.38 8.78 -0.70
N ARG A 152 -34.56 7.74 -1.54
CA ARG A 152 -35.76 6.89 -1.51
C ARG A 152 -35.96 6.19 -0.16
N ALA A 153 -34.90 5.64 0.41
CA ALA A 153 -34.95 5.01 1.73
C ALA A 153 -35.23 6.06 2.83
N ALA A 154 -34.62 7.24 2.74
CA ALA A 154 -34.89 8.35 3.66
C ALA A 154 -36.36 8.80 3.57
N HIS A 155 -36.91 8.96 2.36
CA HIS A 155 -38.32 9.31 2.16
C HIS A 155 -39.27 8.22 2.69
N ALA A 156 -38.94 6.94 2.48
CA ALA A 156 -39.72 5.81 3.00
C ALA A 156 -39.72 5.72 4.53
N ILE A 157 -38.58 6.04 5.18
CA ILE A 157 -38.44 6.02 6.64
C ILE A 157 -39.05 7.29 7.27
N LEU A 158 -38.90 8.45 6.62
CA LEU A 158 -39.41 9.74 7.10
C LEU A 158 -40.89 9.97 6.79
N GLY A 159 -41.53 9.10 5.99
CA GLY A 159 -42.98 9.11 5.74
C GLY A 159 -43.47 10.29 4.90
N ILE A 160 -42.58 11.04 4.25
CA ILE A 160 -42.94 12.17 3.38
C ILE A 160 -43.17 11.59 1.97
N CYS A 161 -44.43 11.48 1.56
CA CYS A 161 -44.84 11.12 0.20
C CYS A 161 -44.34 12.21 -0.79
N PRO A 162 -43.86 11.85 -1.99
CA PRO A 162 -43.44 12.81 -3.01
C PRO A 162 -44.57 13.77 -3.44
#